data_AF-A0A225UD86-F1
#
_entry.id   AF-A0A225UD86-F1
#
_cell.length_a   1.000
_cell.length_b   1.000
_cell.length_c   1.000
_cell.angle_alpha   90.00
_cell.angle_beta   90.00
_cell.angle_gamma   90.00
#
_symmetry.space_group_name_H-M   'P 1'
#
loop_
_entity.id
_entity.type
_entity.pdbx_description
1 polymer ?
#
loop_
_entity_poly.entity_id
_entity_poly.type
_entity_poly.pdbx_seq_one_letter_code
_entity_poly.pdbx_strand_id
1 'polypeptide(L)'
;RITLLFPAIFMIIIGLCLYYFSDDCPQGNYRDLRKNQAMDGVSRPEEDMTLGLLTVVRKPVTWILLIQYACSFGVEIQVHNVLSLYFYEDFKIDECDEEINHNDCRMLSQTQASMISSCFGLMCIFARAVGGYASDAANRKFEMRGRIGVQLIAFISQTVFLYLFSQTKTLTWSIPCLIMFGISAQACTGSTYGIVPYVCPAHTGATAGVVGAGGNLGGLAWGFLFKELHNRAKAFEILSLFVALATLMSAAIRVEGESSLWSYEEPLIASTVPTENIDDRDSFSSALSDHRMAGR
;
A
#
# COMPACT_ATOMS: atom_id res chain seq x y z
N ARG A 1 19.07 14.45 23.50
CA ARG A 1 18.00 15.18 24.22
C ARG A 1 17.37 16.27 23.35
N ILE A 2 18.15 17.23 22.82
CA ILE A 2 17.64 18.26 21.87
C ILE A 2 17.05 17.64 20.60
N THR A 3 17.66 16.57 20.08
CA THR A 3 17.19 15.84 18.88
C THR A 3 15.79 15.23 19.01
N LEU A 4 15.32 14.95 20.23
CA LEU A 4 13.96 14.43 20.47
C LEU A 4 12.94 15.56 20.67
N LEU A 5 13.39 16.72 21.16
CA LEU A 5 12.53 17.88 21.39
C LEU A 5 12.08 18.52 20.08
N PHE A 6 12.98 18.58 19.09
CA PHE A 6 12.69 19.17 17.78
C PHE A 6 11.48 18.54 17.06
N PRO A 7 11.42 17.21 16.81
CA PRO A 7 10.25 16.60 16.18
C PRO A 7 8.98 16.71 17.03
N ALA A 8 9.09 16.71 18.37
CA ALA A 8 7.94 16.88 19.25
C ALA A 8 7.28 18.26 19.10
N ILE A 9 8.08 19.34 19.10
CA ILE A 9 7.57 20.70 18.87
C ILE A 9 6.98 20.82 17.47
N PHE A 10 7.65 20.26 16.46
CA PHE A 10 7.18 20.29 15.09
C PHE A 10 5.83 19.59 14.90
N MET A 11 5.61 18.45 15.56
CA MET A 11 4.32 17.75 15.55
C MET A 11 3.19 18.57 16.18
N ILE A 12 3.46 19.31 17.26
CA ILE A 12 2.48 20.22 17.87
C ILE A 12 2.12 21.35 16.90
N ILE A 13 3.13 21.94 16.25
CA ILE A 13 2.91 23.01 15.26
C ILE A 13 2.07 22.51 14.09
N ILE A 14 2.41 21.35 13.51
CA ILE A 14 1.62 20.75 12.43
C ILE A 14 0.20 20.41 12.91
N GLY A 15 0.04 19.89 14.13
CA GLY A 15 -1.27 19.59 14.70
C GLY A 15 -2.15 20.83 14.84
N LEU A 16 -1.58 21.96 15.28
CA LEU A 16 -2.28 23.24 15.32
C LEU A 16 -2.64 23.73 13.90
N CYS A 17 -1.72 23.63 12.94
CA CYS A 17 -2.00 23.98 11.55
C CYS A 17 -3.14 23.14 10.97
N LEU A 18 -3.13 21.81 11.18
CA LEU A 18 -4.22 20.94 10.73
C LEU A 18 -5.55 21.30 11.39
N TYR A 19 -5.55 21.63 12.68
CA TYR A 19 -6.78 22.04 13.37
C TYR A 19 -7.41 23.31 12.78
N TYR A 20 -6.59 24.28 12.35
CA TYR A 20 -7.09 25.56 11.81
C TYR A 20 -7.30 25.57 10.30
N PHE A 21 -6.55 24.77 9.53
CA PHE A 21 -6.54 24.80 8.07
C PHE A 21 -7.14 23.55 7.40
N SER A 22 -7.59 22.54 8.16
CA SER A 22 -8.21 21.33 7.60
C SER A 22 -9.72 21.51 7.43
N ASP A 23 -10.22 21.12 6.25
CA ASP A 23 -11.64 20.95 5.99
C ASP A 23 -12.04 19.47 6.12
N ASP A 24 -13.26 19.21 6.59
CA ASP A 24 -13.73 17.84 6.82
C ASP A 24 -14.15 17.12 5.53
N CYS A 25 -14.57 17.88 4.51
CA CYS A 25 -14.95 17.35 3.21
C CYS A 25 -14.65 18.37 2.09
N PRO A 26 -14.65 17.96 0.81
CA PRO A 26 -14.40 18.88 -0.31
C PRO A 26 -15.38 20.05 -0.40
N GLN A 27 -16.54 19.93 0.25
CA GLN A 27 -17.61 20.93 0.30
C GLN A 27 -17.47 21.89 1.49
N GLY A 28 -16.39 21.79 2.27
CA GLY A 28 -16.12 22.59 3.46
C GLY A 28 -16.41 21.84 4.77
N ASN A 29 -16.50 22.59 5.87
CA ASN A 29 -16.66 22.01 7.20
C ASN A 29 -18.09 21.48 7.42
N TYR A 30 -18.24 20.28 8.01
CA TYR A 30 -19.56 19.70 8.29
C TYR A 30 -20.40 20.60 9.21
N ARG A 31 -19.75 21.38 10.08
CA ARG A 31 -20.44 22.29 11.00
C ARG A 31 -21.20 23.39 10.28
N ASP A 32 -20.69 23.86 9.14
CA ASP A 32 -21.30 24.94 8.38
C ASP A 32 -22.32 24.40 7.37
N LEU A 33 -22.05 23.22 6.78
CA LEU A 33 -23.01 22.50 5.94
C LEU A 33 -24.28 22.10 6.71
N ARG A 34 -24.14 21.71 7.99
CA ARG A 34 -25.29 21.39 8.87
C ARG A 34 -26.08 22.62 9.31
N LYS A 35 -25.44 23.80 9.39
CA LYS A 35 -26.13 25.07 9.69
C LYS A 35 -26.90 25.61 8.48
N ASN A 36 -26.38 25.39 7.28
CA ASN A 36 -26.97 25.89 6.04
C ASN A 36 -28.08 24.99 5.48
N GLN A 37 -28.50 23.93 6.21
CA GLN A 37 -29.48 22.92 5.77
C GLN A 37 -29.14 22.24 4.42
N ALA A 38 -27.92 22.41 3.89
CA ALA A 38 -27.45 21.74 2.68
C ALA A 38 -27.27 20.22 2.86
N MET A 39 -27.45 19.73 4.10
CA MET A 39 -27.35 18.33 4.53
C MET A 39 -28.67 17.78 5.13
N ASP A 40 -29.80 18.50 5.01
CA ASP A 40 -31.12 18.00 5.43
C ASP A 40 -31.60 16.92 4.43
N GLY A 41 -31.07 15.71 4.58
CA GLY A 41 -31.37 14.55 3.73
C GLY A 41 -30.20 13.58 3.58
N VAL A 42 -28.97 14.01 3.88
CA VAL A 42 -27.80 13.15 4.01
C VAL A 42 -27.51 13.00 5.50
N SER A 43 -28.40 12.29 6.19
CA SER A 43 -27.97 11.61 7.41
C SER A 43 -26.79 10.75 6.98
N ARG A 44 -25.60 11.00 7.55
CA ARG A 44 -24.63 9.93 7.72
C ARG A 44 -25.47 8.76 8.19
N PRO A 45 -25.55 7.62 7.46
CA PRO A 45 -25.89 6.42 8.18
C PRO A 45 -24.90 6.43 9.34
N GLU A 46 -25.38 6.22 10.55
CA GLU A 46 -24.52 5.78 11.63
C GLU A 46 -23.99 4.42 11.16
N GLU A 47 -23.06 4.46 10.19
CA GLU A 47 -22.41 3.29 9.63
C GLU A 47 -21.62 2.78 10.80
N ASP A 48 -22.18 1.75 11.41
CA ASP A 48 -21.61 1.03 12.50
C ASP A 48 -20.17 0.70 12.06
N MET A 49 -19.19 1.44 12.58
CA MET A 49 -17.79 1.37 12.15
C MET A 49 -17.29 -0.09 12.25
N THR A 50 -17.89 -0.84 13.17
CA THR A 50 -17.71 -2.28 13.36
C THR A 50 -18.21 -3.10 12.16
N LEU A 51 -19.39 -2.79 11.61
CA LEU A 51 -19.95 -3.41 10.41
C LEU A 51 -19.12 -3.06 9.18
N GLY A 52 -18.67 -1.80 9.05
CA GLY A 52 -17.79 -1.38 7.97
C GLY A 52 -16.45 -2.12 8.00
N LEU A 53 -15.84 -2.26 9.18
CA LEU A 53 -14.62 -3.04 9.38
C LEU A 53 -14.84 -4.52 9.07
N LEU A 54 -15.94 -5.11 9.56
CA LEU A 54 -16.26 -6.52 9.31
C LEU A 54 -16.46 -6.80 7.82
N THR A 55 -17.11 -5.88 7.11
CA THR A 55 -17.33 -5.95 5.66
C THR A 55 -16.00 -5.94 4.91
N VAL A 56 -15.08 -5.05 5.30
CA VAL A 56 -13.74 -4.94 4.72
C VAL A 56 -12.89 -6.18 4.98
N VAL A 57 -12.91 -6.71 6.20
CA VAL A 57 -12.13 -7.91 6.60
C VAL A 57 -12.66 -9.18 5.93
N ARG A 58 -13.94 -9.24 5.59
CA ARG A 58 -14.53 -10.38 4.88
C ARG A 58 -14.09 -10.46 3.41
N LYS A 59 -13.60 -9.36 2.82
CA LYS A 59 -13.11 -9.34 1.43
C LYS A 59 -11.70 -9.95 1.34
N PRO A 60 -11.47 -10.95 0.48
CA PRO A 60 -10.15 -11.61 0.35
C PRO A 60 -9.07 -10.66 -0.20
N VAL A 61 -9.45 -9.70 -1.03
CA VAL A 61 -8.54 -8.69 -1.61
C VAL A 61 -7.85 -7.87 -0.52
N THR A 62 -8.56 -7.52 0.55
CA THR A 62 -8.02 -6.77 1.68
C THR A 62 -6.85 -7.51 2.33
N TRP A 63 -6.96 -8.84 2.48
CA TRP A 63 -5.89 -9.67 3.04
C TRP A 63 -4.67 -9.76 2.12
N ILE A 64 -4.89 -9.85 0.80
CA ILE A 64 -3.79 -9.83 -0.19
C ILE A 64 -3.03 -8.50 -0.10
N LEU A 65 -3.75 -7.38 -0.08
CA LEU A 65 -3.13 -6.05 0.04
C LEU A 65 -2.44 -5.86 1.39
N LEU A 66 -3.00 -6.39 2.49
CA LEU A 66 -2.37 -6.38 3.81
C LEU A 66 -1.02 -7.11 3.78
N ILE A 67 -0.97 -8.32 3.22
CA ILE A 67 0.27 -9.11 3.11
C ILE A 67 1.29 -8.42 2.20
N GLN A 68 0.84 -7.86 1.07
CA GLN A 68 1.72 -7.08 0.19
C GLN A 68 2.28 -5.84 0.87
N TYR A 69 1.45 -5.13 1.64
CA TYR A 69 1.89 -3.96 2.37
C TYR A 69 2.89 -4.33 3.48
N ALA A 70 2.70 -5.49 4.12
CA ALA A 70 3.68 -6.08 5.04
C ALA A 70 5.01 -6.41 4.35
N CYS A 71 4.98 -6.91 3.10
CA CYS A 71 6.16 -7.29 2.33
C CYS A 71 6.85 -6.11 1.60
N SER A 72 6.21 -4.95 1.50
CA SER A 72 6.80 -3.73 0.93
C SER A 72 7.19 -2.76 2.04
N PHE A 73 6.21 -2.08 2.65
CA PHE A 73 6.46 -1.11 3.73
C PHE A 73 7.03 -1.76 4.99
N GLY A 74 6.57 -2.96 5.36
CA GLY A 74 7.12 -3.66 6.52
C GLY A 74 8.60 -4.03 6.33
N VAL A 75 8.97 -4.50 5.14
CA VAL A 75 10.37 -4.79 4.80
C VAL A 75 11.21 -3.52 4.84
N GLU A 76 10.69 -2.42 4.30
CA GLU A 76 11.32 -1.09 4.37
C GLU A 76 11.58 -0.64 5.81
N ILE A 77 10.58 -0.74 6.71
CA ILE A 77 10.75 -0.42 8.13
C ILE A 77 11.92 -1.20 8.72
N GLN A 78 11.96 -2.51 8.46
CA GLN A 78 13.01 -3.35 9.00
C GLN A 78 14.39 -3.02 8.41
N VAL A 79 14.47 -2.75 7.10
CA VAL A 79 15.71 -2.30 6.45
C VAL A 79 16.19 -1.01 7.11
N HIS A 80 15.34 0.00 7.28
CA HIS A 80 15.73 1.26 7.95
C HIS A 80 16.27 1.05 9.37
N ASN A 81 15.68 0.12 10.12
CA ASN A 81 16.11 -0.18 11.49
C ASN A 81 17.52 -0.77 11.55
N VAL A 82 17.91 -1.59 10.56
CA VAL A 82 19.20 -2.28 10.55
C VAL A 82 20.25 -1.65 9.64
N LEU A 83 19.86 -0.71 8.77
CA LEU A 83 20.71 -0.23 7.68
C LEU A 83 21.97 0.49 8.16
N SER A 84 21.82 1.36 9.17
CA SER A 84 22.97 2.07 9.74
C SER A 84 23.94 1.11 10.42
N LEU A 85 23.43 0.06 11.06
CA LEU A 85 24.24 -0.96 11.70
C LEU A 85 24.95 -1.84 10.66
N TYR A 86 24.24 -2.22 9.59
CA TYR A 86 24.79 -2.97 8.46
C TYR A 86 26.01 -2.28 7.84
N PHE A 87 25.89 -1.00 7.49
CA PHE A 87 27.01 -0.25 6.91
C PHE A 87 28.18 -0.01 7.88
N TYR A 88 27.91 -0.05 9.20
CA TYR A 88 28.92 0.21 10.22
C TYR A 88 29.65 -1.06 10.70
N GLU A 89 28.97 -2.21 10.74
CA GLU A 89 29.50 -3.47 11.30
C GLU A 89 29.90 -4.51 10.27
N ASP A 90 29.19 -4.60 9.13
CA ASP A 90 29.39 -5.68 8.16
C ASP A 90 30.46 -5.37 7.10
N PHE A 91 30.79 -4.10 6.88
CA PHE A 91 31.88 -3.69 5.98
C PHE A 91 33.17 -3.46 6.77
N LYS A 92 33.88 -4.56 7.06
CA LYS A 92 35.23 -4.56 7.62
C LYS A 92 36.28 -4.61 6.49
N ILE A 93 37.46 -4.06 6.75
CA ILE A 93 38.62 -4.18 5.86
C ILE A 93 39.25 -5.55 6.11
N ASP A 94 39.37 -6.39 5.07
CA ASP A 94 39.76 -7.81 5.16
C ASP A 94 41.18 -8.07 5.72
N GLU A 95 42.03 -7.05 5.89
CA GLU A 95 43.45 -7.17 6.26
C GLU A 95 43.79 -6.59 7.64
N CYS A 96 42.80 -6.43 8.52
CA CYS A 96 42.96 -5.63 9.72
C CYS A 96 42.77 -6.49 10.99
N ASP A 97 43.88 -6.78 11.69
CA ASP A 97 43.89 -7.54 12.94
C ASP A 97 43.10 -6.82 14.04
N GLU A 98 42.08 -7.48 14.59
CA GLU A 98 41.18 -6.94 15.63
C GLU A 98 41.89 -6.61 16.96
N GLU A 99 43.12 -7.09 17.19
CA GLU A 99 43.87 -6.88 18.43
C GLU A 99 44.59 -5.52 18.54
N ILE A 100 44.82 -4.79 17.43
CA ILE A 100 45.71 -3.61 17.45
C ILE A 100 44.94 -2.28 17.42
N ASN A 101 43.81 -2.15 16.71
CA ASN A 101 43.01 -0.91 16.66
C ASN A 101 41.53 -1.15 16.35
N HIS A 102 40.69 -1.22 17.39
CA HIS A 102 39.26 -1.55 17.33
C HIS A 102 38.38 -0.57 16.49
N ASN A 103 38.89 0.61 16.14
CA ASN A 103 38.15 1.66 15.42
C ASN A 103 38.57 1.86 13.94
N ASP A 104 39.77 1.42 13.52
CA ASP A 104 40.31 1.70 12.17
C ASP A 104 40.06 0.57 11.16
N CYS A 105 39.59 -0.61 11.58
CA CYS A 105 39.31 -1.74 10.69
C CYS A 105 37.95 -1.67 9.97
N ARG A 106 37.19 -0.58 10.14
CA ARG A 106 35.87 -0.39 9.50
C ARG A 106 36.02 0.49 8.26
N MET A 107 35.40 0.09 7.14
CA MET A 107 35.46 0.88 5.90
C MET A 107 34.73 2.23 6.01
N LEU A 108 33.70 2.32 6.87
CA LEU A 108 32.90 3.53 7.07
C LEU A 108 32.88 3.98 8.52
N SER A 109 33.00 5.28 8.73
CA SER A 109 32.69 5.91 10.02
C SER A 109 31.19 5.84 10.31
N GLN A 110 30.83 5.76 11.60
CA GLN A 110 29.44 5.79 12.07
C GLN A 110 28.65 6.98 11.50
N THR A 111 29.31 8.13 11.34
CA THR A 111 28.70 9.33 10.74
C THR A 111 28.34 9.11 9.27
N GLN A 112 29.22 8.50 8.48
CA GLN A 112 28.99 8.24 7.06
C GLN A 112 27.90 7.19 6.84
N ALA A 113 27.90 6.10 7.63
CA ALA A 113 26.84 5.09 7.59
C ALA A 113 25.46 5.69 7.93
N SER A 114 25.42 6.58 8.92
CA SER A 114 24.20 7.29 9.30
C SER A 114 23.74 8.28 8.24
N MET A 115 24.67 8.97 7.57
CA MET A 115 24.36 9.86 6.43
C MET A 115 23.75 9.09 5.25
N ILE A 116 24.32 7.94 4.87
CA ILE A 116 23.79 7.10 3.79
C ILE A 116 22.37 6.63 4.13
N SER A 117 22.16 6.13 5.35
CA SER A 117 20.84 5.71 5.83
C SER A 117 19.82 6.87 5.82
N SER A 118 20.26 8.08 6.17
CA SER A 118 19.40 9.27 6.15
C SER A 118 19.02 9.70 4.74
N CYS A 119 19.97 9.69 3.79
CA CYS A 119 19.70 9.96 2.38
C CYS A 119 18.76 8.91 1.77
N PHE A 120 18.95 7.64 2.12
CA PHE A 120 18.05 6.55 1.72
C PHE A 120 16.62 6.79 2.22
N GLY A 121 16.45 7.22 3.48
CA GLY A 121 15.14 7.61 4.04
C GLY A 121 14.49 8.81 3.36
N LEU A 122 15.29 9.83 2.97
CA LEU A 122 14.77 10.98 2.23
C LEU A 122 14.32 10.62 0.82
N MET A 123 15.12 9.84 0.09
CA MET A 123 14.77 9.33 -1.24
C MET A 123 13.44 8.57 -1.21
N CYS A 124 13.25 7.77 -0.16
CA CYS A 124 12.07 6.95 0.05
C CYS A 124 10.75 7.73 0.05
N ILE A 125 10.73 8.95 0.60
CA ILE A 125 9.56 9.84 0.60
C ILE A 125 9.14 10.20 -0.83
N PHE A 126 10.09 10.59 -1.67
CA PHE A 126 9.83 10.94 -3.06
C PHE A 126 9.45 9.72 -3.90
N ALA A 127 10.14 8.59 -3.70
CA ALA A 127 9.87 7.36 -4.43
C ALA A 127 8.43 6.86 -4.21
N ARG A 128 7.88 7.04 -3.00
CA ARG A 128 6.48 6.70 -2.71
C ARG A 128 5.49 7.53 -3.52
N ALA A 129 5.72 8.84 -3.61
CA ALA A 129 4.89 9.74 -4.42
C ALA A 129 4.98 9.39 -5.92
N VAL A 130 6.19 9.10 -6.42
CA VAL A 130 6.42 8.68 -7.81
C VAL A 130 5.72 7.36 -8.12
N GLY A 131 5.71 6.40 -7.19
CA GLY A 131 4.97 5.15 -7.33
C GLY A 131 3.47 5.33 -7.48
N GLY A 132 2.87 6.15 -6.61
CA GLY A 132 1.46 6.51 -6.70
C GLY A 132 1.13 7.19 -8.03
N TYR A 133 1.94 8.17 -8.43
CA TYR A 133 1.80 8.85 -9.71
C TYR A 133 1.92 7.89 -10.90
N ALA A 134 2.89 6.98 -10.89
CA ALA A 134 3.06 5.97 -11.94
C ALA A 134 1.84 5.03 -12.03
N SER A 135 1.28 4.64 -10.89
CA SER A 135 0.04 3.86 -10.83
C SER A 135 -1.14 4.63 -11.44
N ASP A 136 -1.30 5.91 -11.13
CA ASP A 136 -2.37 6.74 -11.67
C ASP A 136 -2.21 7.00 -13.17
N ALA A 137 -0.98 7.22 -13.63
CA ALA A 137 -0.67 7.39 -15.05
C ALA A 137 -0.98 6.12 -15.85
N ALA A 138 -0.63 4.94 -15.31
CA ALA A 138 -0.98 3.66 -15.92
C ALA A 138 -2.50 3.42 -15.93
N ASN A 139 -3.21 3.84 -14.87
CA ASN A 139 -4.66 3.76 -14.80
C ASN A 139 -5.36 4.56 -15.90
N ARG A 140 -4.82 5.72 -16.28
CA ARG A 140 -5.41 6.55 -17.35
C ARG A 140 -5.36 5.87 -18.72
N LYS A 141 -4.40 4.97 -18.95
CA LYS A 141 -4.17 4.35 -20.26
C LYS A 141 -4.70 2.92 -20.36
N PHE A 142 -4.64 2.17 -19.26
CA PHE A 142 -4.98 0.74 -19.22
C PHE A 142 -5.95 0.39 -18.08
N GLU A 143 -6.64 1.40 -17.52
CA GLU A 143 -7.61 1.24 -16.43
C GLU A 143 -6.99 0.47 -15.24
N MET A 144 -7.80 -0.27 -14.48
CA MET A 144 -7.35 -0.98 -13.28
C MET A 144 -6.26 -2.02 -13.59
N ARG A 145 -6.21 -2.57 -14.81
CA ARG A 145 -5.14 -3.47 -15.26
C ARG A 145 -3.78 -2.79 -15.25
N GLY A 146 -3.73 -1.51 -15.61
CA GLY A 146 -2.53 -0.68 -15.53
C GLY A 146 -1.99 -0.53 -14.10
N ARG A 147 -2.89 -0.28 -13.12
CA ARG A 147 -2.49 -0.17 -11.70
C ARG A 147 -1.89 -1.46 -11.17
N ILE A 148 -2.57 -2.59 -11.41
CA ILE A 148 -2.10 -3.91 -10.95
C ILE A 148 -0.81 -4.30 -11.69
N GLY A 149 -0.66 -3.92 -12.97
CA GLY A 149 0.58 -4.12 -13.73
C GLY A 149 1.77 -3.35 -13.14
N VAL A 150 1.61 -2.08 -12.77
CA VAL A 150 2.65 -1.29 -12.10
C VAL A 150 3.02 -1.89 -10.75
N GLN A 151 2.02 -2.28 -9.95
CA GLN A 151 2.21 -2.99 -8.67
C GLN A 151 3.05 -4.27 -8.86
N LEU A 152 2.73 -5.08 -9.86
CA LEU A 152 3.45 -6.32 -10.16
C LEU A 152 4.90 -6.06 -10.57
N ILE A 153 5.12 -5.10 -11.48
CA ILE A 153 6.47 -4.74 -11.95
C ILE A 153 7.32 -4.23 -10.77
N ALA A 154 6.75 -3.40 -9.90
CA ALA A 154 7.45 -2.87 -8.73
C ALA A 154 7.80 -3.98 -7.72
N PHE A 155 6.93 -4.97 -7.52
CA PHE A 155 7.20 -6.11 -6.64
C PHE A 155 8.26 -7.06 -7.22
N ILE A 156 8.24 -7.30 -8.53
CA ILE A 156 9.29 -8.07 -9.22
C ILE A 156 10.63 -7.35 -9.07
N SER A 157 10.69 -6.05 -9.33
CA SER A 157 11.94 -5.29 -9.19
C SER A 157 12.41 -5.25 -7.73
N GLN A 158 11.50 -5.07 -6.76
CA GLN A 158 11.81 -5.15 -5.34
C GLN A 158 12.45 -6.50 -4.98
N THR A 159 11.85 -7.61 -5.42
CA THR A 159 12.35 -8.96 -5.15
C THR A 159 13.76 -9.17 -5.72
N VAL A 160 13.97 -8.79 -6.99
CA VAL A 160 15.26 -8.95 -7.68
C VAL A 160 16.35 -8.12 -6.99
N PHE A 161 16.11 -6.84 -6.71
CA PHE A 161 17.10 -5.98 -6.09
C PHE A 161 17.40 -6.37 -4.64
N LEU A 162 16.40 -6.83 -3.89
CA LEU A 162 16.61 -7.32 -2.52
C LEU A 162 17.45 -8.60 -2.49
N TYR A 163 17.20 -9.52 -3.42
CA TYR A 163 18.02 -10.73 -3.58
C TYR A 163 19.45 -10.41 -4.01
N LEU A 164 19.64 -9.51 -4.98
CA LEU A 164 20.98 -9.07 -5.41
C LEU A 164 21.73 -8.38 -4.27
N PHE A 165 21.04 -7.57 -3.47
CA PHE A 165 21.61 -6.94 -2.28
C PHE A 165 22.10 -7.99 -1.26
N SER A 166 21.33 -9.05 -1.03
CA SER A 166 21.71 -10.16 -0.13
C SER A 166 23.00 -10.87 -0.55
N GLN A 167 23.28 -10.98 -1.86
CA GLN A 167 24.48 -11.65 -2.38
C GLN A 167 25.71 -10.73 -2.44
N THR A 168 25.50 -9.42 -2.37
CA THR A 168 26.58 -8.45 -2.58
C THR A 168 27.37 -8.23 -1.30
N LYS A 169 28.67 -8.50 -1.34
CA LYS A 169 29.61 -8.26 -0.22
C LYS A 169 30.46 -7.00 -0.39
N THR A 170 30.39 -6.37 -1.55
CA THR A 170 31.17 -5.17 -1.88
C THR A 170 30.35 -3.90 -1.67
N LEU A 171 30.95 -2.89 -1.05
CA LEU A 171 30.30 -1.62 -0.75
C LEU A 171 29.78 -0.91 -2.02
N THR A 172 30.58 -0.87 -3.08
CA THR A 172 30.29 -0.17 -4.34
C THR A 172 29.00 -0.67 -5.01
N TRP A 173 28.73 -1.97 -4.94
CA TRP A 173 27.51 -2.57 -5.50
C TRP A 173 26.34 -2.58 -4.50
N SER A 174 26.61 -2.60 -3.20
CA SER A 174 25.57 -2.66 -2.17
C SER A 174 24.71 -1.39 -2.14
N ILE A 175 25.32 -0.21 -2.28
CA ILE A 175 24.62 1.08 -2.26
C ILE A 175 23.63 1.23 -3.44
N PRO A 176 24.02 1.05 -4.72
CA PRO A 176 23.08 1.18 -5.83
C PRO A 176 21.99 0.10 -5.80
N CYS A 177 22.31 -1.14 -5.41
CA CYS A 177 21.29 -2.19 -5.25
C CYS A 177 20.26 -1.82 -4.17
N LEU A 178 20.71 -1.28 -3.04
CA LEU A 178 19.83 -0.79 -1.98
C LEU A 178 18.93 0.36 -2.45
N ILE A 179 19.48 1.32 -3.19
CA ILE A 179 18.72 2.45 -3.76
C ILE A 179 17.62 1.95 -4.70
N MET A 180 17.95 1.03 -5.61
CA MET A 180 16.99 0.46 -6.56
C MET A 180 15.92 -0.39 -5.86
N PHE A 181 16.31 -1.15 -4.82
CA PHE A 181 15.38 -1.83 -3.93
C PHE A 181 14.45 -0.82 -3.25
N GLY A 182 14.97 0.25 -2.67
CA GLY A 182 14.18 1.27 -1.97
C GLY A 182 13.19 1.96 -2.90
N ILE A 183 13.62 2.37 -4.09
CA ILE A 183 12.71 2.96 -5.09
C ILE A 183 11.57 1.98 -5.45
N SER A 184 11.89 0.71 -5.65
CA SER A 184 10.92 -0.32 -6.00
C SER A 184 9.93 -0.61 -4.86
N ALA A 185 10.44 -0.81 -3.64
CA ALA A 185 9.62 -1.04 -2.45
C ALA A 185 8.67 0.14 -2.20
N GLN A 186 9.19 1.36 -2.36
CA GLN A 186 8.40 2.57 -2.21
C GLN A 186 7.36 2.75 -3.30
N ALA A 187 7.73 2.43 -4.53
CA ALA A 187 6.80 2.43 -5.63
C ALA A 187 5.62 1.50 -5.36
N CYS A 188 5.87 0.29 -4.81
CA CYS A 188 4.84 -0.65 -4.37
C CYS A 188 3.91 -0.05 -3.32
N THR A 189 4.45 0.64 -2.31
CA THR A 189 3.61 1.25 -1.26
C THR A 189 2.70 2.35 -1.83
N GLY A 190 3.22 3.16 -2.75
CA GLY A 190 2.45 4.20 -3.44
C GLY A 190 1.36 3.62 -4.33
N SER A 191 1.67 2.61 -5.14
CA SER A 191 0.67 1.96 -6.00
C SER A 191 -0.38 1.18 -5.19
N THR A 192 -0.01 0.61 -4.03
CA THR A 192 -0.96 -0.06 -3.12
C THR A 192 -2.07 0.89 -2.68
N TYR A 193 -1.72 2.11 -2.23
CA TYR A 193 -2.71 3.12 -1.84
C TYR A 193 -3.47 3.73 -3.03
N GLY A 194 -2.99 3.53 -4.25
CA GLY A 194 -3.78 3.75 -5.47
C GLY A 194 -4.87 2.71 -5.71
N ILE A 195 -4.75 1.49 -5.14
CA ILE A 195 -5.73 0.40 -5.31
C ILE A 195 -6.71 0.36 -4.13
N VAL A 196 -6.24 0.65 -2.91
CA VAL A 196 -7.03 0.58 -1.65
C VAL A 196 -8.42 1.23 -1.74
N PRO A 197 -8.60 2.45 -2.30
CA PRO A 197 -9.91 3.08 -2.37
C PRO A 197 -10.95 2.32 -3.20
N TYR A 198 -10.50 1.48 -4.14
CA TYR A 198 -11.37 0.72 -5.05
C TYR A 198 -11.85 -0.61 -4.47
N VAL A 199 -11.26 -1.09 -3.38
CA VAL A 199 -11.63 -2.40 -2.78
C VAL A 199 -12.99 -2.33 -2.10
N CYS A 200 -13.24 -1.25 -1.36
CA CYS A 200 -14.53 -0.99 -0.72
C CYS A 200 -14.79 0.53 -0.72
N PRO A 201 -15.43 1.05 -1.78
CA PRO A 201 -15.70 2.49 -1.92
C PRO A 201 -16.58 3.06 -0.79
N ALA A 202 -17.44 2.24 -0.19
CA ALA A 202 -18.26 2.64 0.96
C ALA A 202 -17.43 2.88 2.24
N HIS A 203 -16.36 2.11 2.46
CA HIS A 203 -15.55 2.16 3.68
C HIS A 203 -14.05 2.22 3.36
N THR A 204 -13.65 3.22 2.58
CA THR A 204 -12.25 3.42 2.15
C THR A 204 -11.30 3.62 3.32
N GLY A 205 -11.72 4.35 4.36
CA GLY A 205 -10.95 4.57 5.58
C GLY A 205 -10.67 3.29 6.37
N ALA A 206 -11.68 2.41 6.53
CA ALA A 206 -11.50 1.12 7.18
C ALA A 206 -10.57 0.20 6.38
N THR A 207 -10.69 0.19 5.05
CA THR A 207 -9.80 -0.55 4.15
C THR A 207 -8.35 -0.06 4.27
N ALA A 208 -8.14 1.25 4.22
CA ALA A 208 -6.82 1.87 4.37
C ALA A 208 -6.20 1.57 5.74
N GLY A 209 -7.01 1.53 6.80
CA GLY A 209 -6.57 1.18 8.15
C GLY A 209 -6.11 -0.28 8.26
N VAL A 210 -6.89 -1.23 7.73
CA VAL A 210 -6.53 -2.66 7.75
C VAL A 210 -5.27 -2.94 6.93
N VAL A 211 -5.18 -2.39 5.72
CA VAL A 211 -3.99 -2.53 4.87
C VAL A 211 -2.77 -1.87 5.50
N GLY A 212 -2.93 -0.65 6.04
CA GLY A 212 -1.86 0.08 6.72
C GLY A 212 -1.32 -0.65 7.96
N ALA A 213 -2.19 -1.33 8.72
CA ALA A 213 -1.78 -2.17 9.85
C ALA A 213 -0.83 -3.30 9.42
N GLY A 214 -0.98 -3.82 8.20
CA GLY A 214 -0.09 -4.82 7.61
C GLY A 214 1.37 -4.37 7.55
N GLY A 215 1.62 -3.09 7.29
CA GLY A 215 2.97 -2.54 7.23
C GLY A 215 3.71 -2.60 8.57
N ASN A 216 3.03 -2.16 9.64
CA ASN A 216 3.59 -2.23 11.00
C ASN A 216 3.74 -3.68 11.48
N LEU A 217 2.76 -4.54 11.16
CA LEU A 217 2.85 -5.97 11.46
C LEU A 217 4.04 -6.62 10.75
N GLY A 218 4.26 -6.29 9.47
CA GLY A 218 5.42 -6.73 8.70
C GLY A 218 6.73 -6.26 9.33
N GLY A 219 6.85 -4.97 9.69
CA GLY A 219 8.04 -4.45 10.35
C GLY A 219 8.40 -5.19 11.64
N LEU A 220 7.39 -5.54 12.45
CA LEU A 220 7.59 -6.36 13.64
C LEU A 220 8.02 -7.80 13.29
N ALA A 221 7.31 -8.45 12.37
CA ALA A 221 7.57 -9.84 11.97
C ALA A 221 8.99 -10.01 11.38
N TRP A 222 9.39 -9.10 10.49
CA TRP A 222 10.73 -9.09 9.89
C TRP A 222 11.79 -8.71 10.92
N GLY A 223 11.47 -7.87 11.91
CA GLY A 223 12.33 -7.61 13.07
C GLY A 223 12.67 -8.87 13.85
N PHE A 224 11.69 -9.75 14.11
CA PHE A 224 11.94 -11.04 14.73
C PHE A 224 12.78 -11.96 13.84
N LEU A 225 12.51 -11.99 12.53
CA LEU A 225 13.31 -12.77 11.57
C LEU A 225 14.80 -12.39 11.63
N PHE A 226 15.12 -11.10 11.64
CA PHE A 226 16.50 -10.60 11.75
C PHE A 226 17.13 -10.85 13.12
N LYS A 227 16.31 -10.96 14.17
CA LYS A 227 16.79 -11.27 15.52
C LYS A 227 17.14 -12.76 15.67
N GLU A 228 16.36 -13.65 15.08
CA GLU A 228 16.65 -15.09 15.12
C GLU A 228 17.82 -15.47 14.21
N LEU A 229 17.90 -14.84 13.03
CA LEU A 229 18.98 -15.06 12.08
C LEU A 229 20.16 -14.13 12.41
N HIS A 230 21.12 -14.63 13.20
CA HIS A 230 22.36 -13.91 13.52
C HIS A 230 23.16 -13.49 12.26
N ASN A 231 22.95 -14.16 11.13
CA ASN A 231 23.55 -13.82 9.85
C ASN A 231 22.59 -12.95 9.01
N ARG A 232 22.91 -11.66 8.87
CA ARG A 232 22.09 -10.66 8.17
C ARG A 232 21.96 -10.96 6.67
N ALA A 233 22.99 -11.47 6.01
CA ALA A 233 22.91 -11.83 4.58
C ALA A 233 21.84 -12.90 4.33
N LYS A 234 21.76 -13.90 5.21
CA LYS A 234 20.71 -14.93 5.17
C LYS A 234 19.33 -14.39 5.53
N ALA A 235 19.24 -13.43 6.45
CA ALA A 235 17.99 -12.74 6.74
C ALA A 235 17.44 -12.00 5.51
N PHE A 236 18.29 -11.26 4.78
CA PHE A 236 17.89 -10.60 3.52
C PHE A 236 17.52 -11.61 2.42
N GLU A 237 18.20 -12.74 2.32
CA GLU A 237 17.89 -13.81 1.37
C GLU A 237 16.48 -14.37 1.63
N ILE A 238 16.19 -14.76 2.87
CA ILE A 238 14.88 -15.29 3.27
C ILE A 238 13.78 -14.23 3.09
N LEU A 239 14.08 -12.97 3.44
CA LEU A 239 13.14 -11.87 3.24
C LEU A 239 12.78 -11.71 1.76
N SER A 240 13.75 -11.82 0.85
CA SER A 240 13.50 -11.76 -0.59
C SER A 240 12.59 -12.90 -1.08
N LEU A 241 12.66 -14.09 -0.48
CA LEU A 241 11.75 -15.20 -0.79
C LEU A 241 10.31 -14.91 -0.34
N PHE A 242 10.11 -14.28 0.82
CA PHE A 242 8.78 -13.84 1.25
C PHE A 242 8.21 -12.76 0.32
N VAL A 243 9.03 -11.81 -0.12
CA VAL A 243 8.61 -10.80 -1.11
C VAL A 243 8.29 -11.46 -2.46
N ALA A 244 9.04 -12.47 -2.88
CA ALA A 244 8.75 -13.24 -4.10
C ALA A 244 7.39 -13.94 -3.99
N LEU A 245 7.07 -14.54 -2.84
CA LEU A 245 5.76 -15.14 -2.60
C LEU A 245 4.63 -14.10 -2.65
N ALA A 246 4.83 -12.93 -2.04
CA ALA A 246 3.87 -11.83 -2.12
C ALA A 246 3.68 -11.31 -3.56
N THR A 247 4.75 -11.33 -4.37
CA THR A 247 4.70 -10.98 -5.80
C THR A 247 3.82 -11.95 -6.59
N LEU A 248 3.89 -13.25 -6.31
CA LEU A 248 2.98 -14.24 -6.90
C LEU A 248 1.53 -13.99 -6.47
N MET A 249 1.31 -13.58 -5.21
CA MET A 249 -0.03 -13.20 -4.75
C MET A 249 -0.57 -11.93 -5.44
N SER A 250 0.29 -11.05 -5.97
CA SER A 250 -0.15 -9.91 -6.79
C SER A 250 -0.91 -10.33 -8.05
N ALA A 251 -0.58 -11.47 -8.64
CA ALA A 251 -1.32 -12.01 -9.78
C ALA A 251 -2.73 -12.48 -9.41
N ALA A 252 -3.00 -12.73 -8.13
CA ALA A 252 -4.29 -13.14 -7.60
C ALA A 252 -5.19 -11.96 -7.19
N ILE A 253 -4.73 -10.71 -7.31
CA ILE A 253 -5.57 -9.53 -7.06
C ILE A 253 -6.70 -9.50 -8.11
N ARG A 254 -7.93 -9.74 -7.65
CA ARG A 254 -9.16 -9.50 -8.41
C ARG A 254 -10.00 -8.48 -7.66
N VAL A 255 -10.09 -7.28 -8.19
CA VAL A 255 -11.03 -6.27 -7.67
C VAL A 255 -12.40 -6.61 -8.24
N GLU A 256 -13.40 -6.80 -7.38
CA GLU A 256 -14.78 -7.08 -7.80
C GLU A 256 -15.33 -5.89 -8.59
N GLY A 257 -15.78 -6.14 -9.83
CA GLY A 257 -16.36 -5.12 -10.71
C GLY A 257 -15.39 -4.46 -11.71
N GLU A 258 -14.12 -4.84 -11.72
CA GLU A 258 -13.08 -4.27 -12.60
C GLU A 258 -12.33 -5.37 -13.36
N SER A 259 -11.84 -5.07 -14.57
CA SER A 259 -11.16 -6.05 -15.41
C SER A 259 -9.87 -6.57 -14.74
N SER A 260 -9.82 -7.88 -14.46
CA SER A 260 -8.63 -8.53 -13.89
C SER A 260 -7.50 -8.58 -14.93
N LEU A 261 -6.25 -8.60 -14.45
CA LEU A 261 -5.04 -8.71 -15.28
C LEU A 261 -5.12 -9.89 -16.29
N TRP A 262 -5.85 -10.96 -15.91
CA TRP A 262 -6.05 -12.20 -16.65
C TRP A 262 -7.42 -12.36 -17.30
N SER A 263 -8.33 -11.38 -17.17
CA SER A 263 -9.62 -11.44 -17.86
C SER A 263 -9.40 -11.04 -19.31
N TYR A 264 -9.56 -12.01 -20.22
CA TYR A 264 -9.78 -11.74 -21.64
C TYR A 264 -11.23 -11.30 -21.76
N GLU A 265 -11.48 -10.02 -21.98
CA GLU A 265 -12.82 -9.55 -22.32
C GLU A 265 -13.10 -10.01 -23.74
N GLU A 266 -14.01 -10.97 -23.91
CA GLU A 266 -14.62 -11.25 -25.19
C GLU A 266 -15.31 -9.94 -25.63
N PRO A 267 -15.03 -9.42 -26.84
CA PRO A 267 -15.52 -8.11 -27.22
C PRO A 267 -17.05 -8.12 -27.20
N LEU A 268 -17.64 -7.36 -26.28
CA LEU A 268 -19.05 -7.03 -26.30
C LEU A 268 -19.38 -6.40 -27.66
N ILE A 269 -19.94 -7.22 -28.55
CA ILE A 269 -20.56 -6.74 -29.78
C ILE A 269 -21.62 -5.74 -29.34
N ALA A 270 -21.38 -4.49 -29.71
CA ALA A 270 -22.35 -3.42 -29.61
C ALA A 270 -23.62 -3.80 -30.40
N SER A 271 -24.58 -4.44 -29.75
CA SER A 271 -25.96 -4.46 -30.24
C SER A 271 -26.64 -3.18 -29.75
N THR A 272 -26.48 -2.16 -30.58
CA THR A 272 -27.44 -1.10 -30.87
C THR A 272 -28.82 -1.27 -30.21
N VAL A 273 -29.25 -0.23 -29.49
CA VAL A 273 -30.67 0.09 -29.31
C VAL A 273 -31.31 0.25 -30.70
N PRO A 274 -32.53 -0.28 -30.90
CA PRO A 274 -33.58 0.56 -31.49
C PRO A 274 -34.89 0.52 -30.69
N THR A 275 -35.37 1.73 -30.44
CA THR A 275 -36.75 2.22 -30.40
C THR A 275 -37.91 1.25 -30.69
N GLU A 276 -38.88 1.27 -29.77
CA GLU A 276 -40.34 1.44 -30.00
C GLU A 276 -41.10 0.38 -30.84
N ASN A 277 -41.89 -0.47 -30.18
CA ASN A 277 -43.37 -0.49 -30.26
C ASN A 277 -43.98 -1.77 -29.66
N ILE A 278 -44.86 -1.55 -28.68
CA ILE A 278 -46.18 -2.17 -28.47
C ILE A 278 -46.43 -3.50 -29.21
N ASP A 279 -46.53 -4.61 -28.47
CA ASP A 279 -47.65 -5.53 -28.65
C ASP A 279 -47.94 -6.35 -27.38
N ASP A 280 -49.23 -6.59 -27.19
CA ASP A 280 -49.97 -7.12 -26.07
C ASP A 280 -49.42 -8.42 -25.46
N ARG A 281 -49.25 -8.46 -24.11
CA ARG A 281 -49.44 -9.70 -23.33
C ARG A 281 -49.57 -9.63 -21.80
N ASP A 282 -49.94 -8.48 -21.23
CA ASP A 282 -50.29 -8.41 -19.79
C ASP A 282 -51.74 -7.94 -19.51
N SER A 283 -52.61 -8.05 -20.52
CA SER A 283 -54.06 -7.87 -20.39
C SER A 283 -54.83 -9.19 -20.16
N PHE A 284 -54.16 -10.26 -19.69
CA PHE A 284 -54.82 -11.56 -19.46
C PHE A 284 -54.65 -12.16 -18.04
N SER A 285 -53.97 -11.49 -17.10
CA SER A 285 -53.75 -12.06 -15.75
C SER A 285 -54.24 -11.22 -14.57
N SER A 286 -54.96 -10.11 -14.79
CA SER A 286 -55.54 -9.29 -13.70
C SER A 286 -57.06 -9.05 -13.79
N ALA A 287 -57.75 -9.62 -14.79
CA ALA A 287 -59.20 -9.48 -14.96
C ALA A 287 -60.04 -10.69 -14.48
N LEU A 288 -59.43 -11.64 -13.76
CA LEU A 288 -60.08 -12.88 -13.31
C LEU A 288 -60.10 -13.09 -11.78
N SER A 289 -59.66 -12.11 -10.97
CA SER A 289 -59.82 -12.17 -9.50
C SER A 289 -60.93 -11.28 -8.93
N ASP A 290 -61.61 -10.44 -9.74
CA ASP A 290 -62.56 -9.43 -9.23
C ASP A 290 -64.05 -9.72 -9.51
N HIS A 291 -64.40 -10.92 -9.99
CA HIS A 291 -65.81 -11.29 -10.22
C HIS A 291 -66.37 -12.37 -9.28
N ARG A 292 -65.78 -12.53 -8.08
CA ARG A 292 -66.28 -13.48 -7.06
C ARG A 292 -66.52 -12.87 -5.67
N MET A 293 -66.95 -11.62 -5.59
CA MET A 293 -67.52 -11.02 -4.35
C MET A 293 -68.57 -9.94 -4.67
N ALA A 294 -69.64 -10.32 -5.37
CA ALA A 294 -70.89 -9.54 -5.41
C ALA A 294 -72.03 -10.47 -5.87
N GLY A 295 -72.74 -11.10 -4.92
CA GLY A 295 -73.86 -11.97 -5.27
C GLY A 295 -74.30 -12.99 -4.21
N ARG A 296 -74.48 -12.57 -2.96
CA ARG A 296 -75.57 -12.99 -2.05
C ARG A 296 -75.49 -12.22 -0.74
#